data_AF-Q581W7-F1
#
_entry.id   AF-Q581W7-F1
#
_cell.length_a   1.000
_cell.length_b   1.000
_cell.length_c   1.000
_cell.angle_alpha   90.00
_cell.angle_beta   90.00
_cell.angle_gamma   90.00
#
_symmetry.space_group_name_H-M   'P 1'
#
loop_
_entity.id
_entity.type
_entity.pdbx_description
1 polymer ?
#
loop_
_entity_poly.entity_id
_entity_poly.type
_entity_poly.pdbx_seq_one_letter_code
_entity_poly.pdbx_strand_id
1 'polypeptide(L)'
;MTCNVTPEQELQVLQMILKLCAAGAEESGEKFRLKVRKALQESANDEAAIEAVASLLRHYGKVLKKLDGSYEKERELKRLRSERGALRASRFVDDQAESGDEDEDEDVSGDEEVEDVEVET
;
A
#
# COMPACT_ATOMS: atom_id res chain seq x y z
N MET A 1 25.77 -30.46 3.86
CA MET A 1 26.25 -29.23 4.50
C MET A 1 25.02 -28.36 4.73
N THR A 2 24.88 -27.73 5.88
CA THR A 2 23.78 -26.77 6.11
C THR A 2 24.21 -25.41 5.59
N CYS A 3 23.38 -24.79 4.77
CA CYS A 3 23.59 -23.41 4.33
C CYS A 3 23.27 -22.44 5.47
N ASN A 4 23.94 -21.28 5.44
CA ASN A 4 23.74 -20.22 6.41
C ASN A 4 22.91 -19.08 5.79
N VAL A 5 22.26 -18.31 6.66
CA VAL A 5 21.56 -17.08 6.31
C VAL A 5 22.21 -15.91 7.04
N THR A 6 21.88 -14.69 6.64
CA THR A 6 22.43 -13.53 7.34
C THR A 6 21.84 -13.40 8.75
N PRO A 7 22.60 -12.84 9.72
CA PRO A 7 22.09 -12.62 11.08
C PRO A 7 20.77 -11.81 11.12
N GLU A 8 20.58 -10.88 10.18
CA GLU A 8 19.33 -10.13 10.06
C GLU A 8 18.15 -11.03 9.68
N GLN A 9 18.36 -12.01 8.80
CA GLN A 9 17.32 -12.97 8.43
C GLN A 9 17.01 -13.93 9.59
N GLU A 10 18.01 -14.36 10.35
CA GLU A 10 17.78 -15.16 11.56
C GLU A 10 16.90 -14.41 12.56
N LEU A 11 17.18 -13.12 12.78
CA LEU A 11 16.37 -12.27 13.63
C LEU A 11 14.93 -12.14 13.09
N GLN A 12 14.76 -11.95 11.78
CA GLN A 12 13.43 -11.87 11.15
C GLN A 12 12.64 -13.18 11.31
N VAL A 13 13.29 -14.34 11.19
CA VAL A 13 12.69 -15.66 11.42
C VAL A 13 12.22 -15.77 12.87
N LEU A 14 13.06 -15.42 13.84
CA LEU A 14 12.70 -15.45 15.26
C LEU A 14 11.53 -14.51 15.57
N GLN A 15 11.58 -13.28 15.06
CA GLN A 15 10.48 -12.32 15.22
C GLN A 15 9.17 -12.83 14.61
N MET A 16 9.22 -13.49 13.45
CA MET A 16 8.03 -14.06 12.81
C MET A 16 7.43 -15.19 13.66
N ILE A 17 8.27 -16.09 14.21
CA ILE A 17 7.81 -17.15 15.11
C ILE A 17 7.11 -16.55 16.33
N LEU A 18 7.74 -15.56 16.97
CA LEU A 18 7.16 -14.88 18.15
C LEU A 18 5.85 -14.19 17.83
N LYS A 19 5.74 -13.52 16.67
CA LYS A 19 4.49 -12.88 16.24
C LYS A 19 3.37 -13.90 15.98
N LEU A 20 3.70 -15.06 15.39
CA LEU A 20 2.73 -16.14 15.17
C LEU A 20 2.24 -16.73 16.50
N CYS A 21 3.13 -16.95 17.47
CA CYS A 21 2.77 -17.38 18.82
C CYS A 21 1.89 -16.34 19.52
N ALA A 22 2.26 -15.05 19.45
CA ALA A 22 1.47 -13.96 20.04
C ALA A 22 0.07 -13.81 19.42
N ALA A 23 -0.09 -14.18 18.14
CA ALA A 23 -1.39 -14.24 17.47
C ALA A 23 -2.19 -15.53 17.75
N GLY A 24 -1.71 -16.41 18.64
CA GLY A 24 -2.36 -17.68 18.97
C GLY A 24 -2.18 -18.78 17.92
N ALA A 25 -1.29 -18.60 16.94
CA ALA A 25 -1.05 -19.53 15.85
C ALA A 25 0.25 -20.32 16.05
N GLU A 26 0.36 -21.00 17.19
CA GLU A 26 1.55 -21.77 17.59
C GLU A 26 1.93 -22.84 16.55
N GLU A 27 0.95 -23.62 16.06
CA GLU A 27 1.17 -24.62 15.01
C GLU A 27 1.75 -24.01 13.72
N SER A 28 1.34 -22.78 13.39
CA SER A 28 1.88 -22.08 12.22
C SER A 28 3.33 -21.66 12.44
N GLY A 29 3.67 -21.23 13.66
CA GLY A 29 5.05 -20.97 14.08
C GLY A 29 5.93 -22.22 14.00
N GLU A 30 5.43 -23.38 14.44
CA GLU A 30 6.16 -24.64 14.32
C GLU A 30 6.35 -25.09 12.87
N LYS A 31 5.30 -25.01 12.05
CA LYS A 31 5.38 -25.29 10.60
C LYS A 31 6.38 -24.37 9.92
N PHE A 32 6.41 -23.08 10.28
CA PHE A 32 7.38 -22.13 9.75
C PHE A 32 8.80 -22.51 10.13
N ARG A 33 9.07 -22.82 11.41
CA ARG A 33 10.38 -23.29 11.89
C ARG A 33 10.86 -24.53 11.14
N LEU A 34 9.98 -25.51 10.92
CA LEU A 34 10.30 -26.73 10.16
C LEU A 34 10.63 -26.42 8.70
N LYS A 35 9.85 -25.54 8.06
CA LYS A 35 10.12 -25.11 6.68
C LYS A 35 11.43 -24.34 6.54
N VAL A 36 11.75 -23.45 7.47
CA VAL A 36 13.05 -22.74 7.48
C VAL A 36 14.20 -23.74 7.62
N ARG A 37 14.11 -24.66 8.58
CA ARG A 37 15.14 -25.72 8.73
C ARG A 37 15.30 -26.55 7.45
N LYS A 38 14.19 -26.95 6.84
CA LYS A 38 14.18 -27.69 5.58
C LYS A 38 14.84 -26.88 4.46
N ALA A 39 14.50 -25.59 4.33
CA ALA A 39 15.12 -24.70 3.34
C ALA A 39 16.64 -24.61 3.53
N LEU A 40 17.14 -24.47 4.76
CA LEU A 40 18.58 -24.42 5.04
C LEU A 40 19.31 -25.75 4.74
N GLN A 41 18.61 -26.88 4.82
CA GLN A 41 19.17 -28.22 4.53
C GLN A 41 19.14 -28.57 3.04
N GLU A 42 18.13 -28.12 2.31
CA GLU A 42 17.93 -28.44 0.89
C GLU A 42 18.58 -27.43 -0.07
N SER A 43 18.97 -26.26 0.43
CA SER A 43 19.61 -25.23 -0.39
C SER A 43 21.00 -25.68 -0.86
N ALA A 44 21.33 -25.33 -2.11
CA ALA A 44 22.63 -25.67 -2.70
C ALA A 44 23.77 -24.76 -2.21
N ASN A 45 23.44 -23.51 -1.89
CA ASN A 45 24.36 -22.48 -1.41
C ASN A 45 23.62 -21.48 -0.48
N ASP A 46 24.38 -20.60 0.15
CA ASP A 46 23.84 -19.61 1.10
C ASP A 46 22.88 -18.62 0.40
N GLU A 47 23.13 -18.25 -0.86
CA GLU A 47 22.23 -17.36 -1.62
C GLU A 47 20.84 -17.99 -1.84
N ALA A 48 20.78 -19.28 -2.22
CA ALA A 48 19.53 -20.00 -2.36
C ALA A 48 18.80 -20.16 -1.02
N ALA A 49 19.54 -20.35 0.07
CA ALA A 49 18.98 -20.39 1.42
C ALA A 49 18.37 -19.04 1.81
N ILE A 50 19.08 -17.94 1.57
CA ILE A 50 18.64 -16.57 1.83
C ILE A 50 17.34 -16.28 1.05
N GLU A 51 17.27 -16.65 -0.22
CA GLU A 51 16.07 -16.45 -1.05
C GLU A 51 14.89 -17.32 -0.59
N ALA A 52 15.14 -18.60 -0.28
CA ALA A 52 14.12 -19.52 0.21
C ALA A 52 13.53 -19.04 1.55
N VAL A 53 14.38 -18.60 2.49
CA VAL A 53 13.95 -18.05 3.77
C VAL A 53 13.19 -16.73 3.58
N ALA A 54 13.64 -15.85 2.67
CA ALA A 54 12.93 -14.62 2.34
C ALA A 54 11.52 -14.90 1.77
N SER A 55 11.38 -15.91 0.92
CA SER A 55 10.08 -16.35 0.38
C SER A 55 9.15 -16.85 1.49
N LEU A 56 9.68 -17.66 2.42
CA LEU A 56 8.93 -18.13 3.58
C LEU A 56 8.48 -16.97 4.48
N LEU A 57 9.36 -16.00 4.76
CA LEU A 57 9.04 -14.80 5.53
C LEU A 57 7.90 -13.99 4.89
N ARG A 58 7.93 -13.82 3.55
CA ARG A 58 6.84 -13.14 2.82
C ARG A 58 5.52 -13.91 2.92
N HIS A 59 5.56 -15.24 2.80
CA HIS A 59 4.36 -16.08 2.91
C HIS A 59 3.74 -16.00 4.31
N TYR A 60 4.54 -16.22 5.36
CA TYR A 60 4.05 -16.20 6.73
C TYR A 60 3.72 -14.78 7.21
N GLY A 61 4.35 -13.74 6.67
CA GLY A 61 3.91 -12.36 6.87
C GLY A 61 2.48 -12.11 6.39
N LYS A 62 2.07 -12.72 5.26
CA LYS A 62 0.67 -12.66 4.80
C LYS A 62 -0.27 -13.46 5.70
N VAL A 63 0.18 -14.59 6.22
CA VAL A 63 -0.61 -15.40 7.18
C VAL A 63 -0.82 -14.60 8.47
N LEU A 64 0.23 -13.98 9.00
CA LEU A 64 0.17 -13.15 10.20
C LEU A 64 -0.79 -11.97 10.01
N LYS A 65 -0.71 -11.24 8.88
CA LYS A 65 -1.63 -10.13 8.55
C LYS A 65 -3.11 -10.55 8.56
N LYS A 66 -3.41 -11.81 8.25
CA LYS A 66 -4.79 -12.34 8.29
C LYS A 66 -5.22 -12.68 9.71
N LEU A 67 -4.29 -13.12 10.55
CA LEU A 67 -4.56 -13.52 11.93
C LEU A 67 -4.67 -12.32 12.88
N ASP A 68 -3.85 -11.28 12.69
CA ASP A 68 -3.86 -10.07 13.51
C ASP A 68 -4.96 -9.06 13.13
N GLY A 69 -5.76 -9.38 12.10
CA GLY A 69 -6.79 -8.51 11.55
C GLY A 69 -6.24 -7.26 10.84
N SER A 70 -4.91 -7.13 10.68
CA SER A 70 -4.31 -5.99 9.99
C SER A 70 -4.69 -5.99 8.51
N TYR A 71 -4.89 -7.17 7.91
CA TYR A 71 -5.37 -7.32 6.54
C TYR A 71 -6.75 -6.71 6.35
N GLU A 72 -7.66 -6.93 7.29
CA GLU A 72 -9.01 -6.36 7.25
C GLU A 72 -8.97 -4.84 7.45
N LYS A 73 -8.17 -4.35 8.41
CA LYS A 73 -7.94 -2.91 8.61
C LYS A 73 -7.34 -2.24 7.38
N GLU A 74 -6.33 -2.84 6.75
CA GLU A 74 -5.67 -2.32 5.54
C GLU A 74 -6.65 -2.30 4.35
N ARG A 75 -7.47 -3.35 4.20
CA ARG A 75 -8.51 -3.44 3.18
C ARG A 75 -9.60 -2.38 3.38
N GLU A 76 -10.07 -2.20 4.60
CA GLU A 76 -11.08 -1.19 4.94
C GLU A 76 -10.54 0.22 4.70
N LEU A 77 -9.29 0.49 5.10
CA LEU A 77 -8.64 1.77 4.84
C LEU A 77 -8.52 2.06 3.34
N LYS A 78 -8.21 1.04 2.53
CA LYS A 78 -8.20 1.17 1.06
C LYS A 78 -9.59 1.44 0.50
N ARG A 79 -10.64 0.79 1.03
CA ARG A 79 -12.04 1.03 0.64
C ARG A 79 -12.45 2.48 0.93
N LEU A 80 -12.21 2.95 2.15
CA LEU A 80 -12.50 4.33 2.59
C LEU A 80 -11.76 5.37 1.74
N ARG A 81 -10.50 5.13 1.36
CA ARG A 81 -9.76 6.01 0.45
C ARG A 81 -10.37 6.05 -0.94
N SER A 82 -10.80 4.89 -1.47
CA SER A 82 -11.45 4.81 -2.78
C SER A 82 -12.80 5.52 -2.78
N GLU A 83 -13.62 5.34 -1.74
CA GLU A 83 -14.90 6.03 -1.56
C GLU A 83 -14.70 7.55 -1.46
N ARG A 84 -13.73 8.01 -0.66
CA ARG A 84 -13.38 9.43 -0.57
C ARG A 84 -12.88 10.00 -1.92
N GLY A 85 -12.13 9.21 -2.68
CA GLY A 85 -11.69 9.57 -4.03
C GLY A 85 -12.87 9.71 -5.00
N ALA A 86 -13.79 8.76 -4.98
CA ALA A 86 -15.01 8.79 -5.81
C ALA A 86 -15.91 9.97 -5.44
N LEU A 87 -16.10 10.25 -4.14
CA LEU A 87 -16.83 11.43 -3.67
C LEU A 87 -16.18 12.74 -4.11
N ARG A 88 -14.84 12.82 -4.09
CA ARG A 88 -14.11 14.01 -4.56
C ARG A 88 -14.24 14.19 -6.08
N ALA A 89 -14.17 13.09 -6.83
CA ALA A 89 -14.36 13.12 -8.28
C ALA A 89 -15.80 13.47 -8.67
N SER A 90 -16.80 12.92 -7.95
CA SER A 90 -18.22 13.27 -8.14
C SER A 90 -18.46 14.74 -7.88
N ARG A 91 -17.96 15.29 -6.76
CA ARG A 91 -18.05 16.72 -6.47
C ARG A 91 -17.37 17.58 -7.53
N PHE A 92 -16.22 17.17 -8.04
CA PHE A 92 -15.57 17.91 -9.12
C PHE A 92 -16.39 17.91 -10.42
N VAL A 93 -17.10 16.82 -10.73
CA VAL A 93 -18.01 16.77 -11.89
C VAL A 93 -19.25 17.64 -11.64
N ASP A 94 -19.80 17.63 -10.43
CA ASP A 94 -20.93 18.48 -10.05
C ASP A 94 -20.55 19.97 -10.08
N ASP A 95 -19.39 20.34 -9.53
CA ASP A 95 -18.85 21.71 -9.56
C ASP A 95 -18.61 22.20 -11.00
N GLN A 96 -18.19 21.32 -11.92
CA GLN A 96 -18.00 21.65 -13.34
C GLN A 96 -19.31 21.69 -14.13
N ALA A 97 -20.32 20.92 -13.72
CA ALA A 97 -21.65 20.95 -14.31
C ALA A 97 -22.46 22.18 -13.85
N GLU A 98 -22.27 22.65 -12.60
CA GLU A 98 -22.84 23.90 -12.11
C GLU A 98 -22.17 25.13 -12.74
N SER A 99 -20.94 25.01 -13.25
CA SER A 99 -20.29 26.05 -14.07
C SER A 99 -20.63 26.00 -15.56
N GLY A 100 -21.65 25.23 -15.96
CA GLY A 100 -21.97 24.90 -17.35
C GLY A 100 -23.43 25.16 -17.75
N ASP A 101 -23.91 26.37 -17.48
CA ASP A 101 -25.09 27.07 -18.05
C ASP A 101 -25.19 28.33 -17.19
N GLU A 102 -25.02 29.57 -17.65
CA GLU A 102 -25.76 30.30 -18.67
C GLU A 102 -24.83 31.41 -19.18
N ASP A 103 -24.49 31.48 -20.48
CA ASP A 103 -24.07 32.72 -21.17
C ASP A 103 -24.14 32.47 -22.70
N GLU A 104 -25.31 32.01 -23.16
CA GLU A 104 -25.79 32.30 -24.52
C GLU A 104 -26.71 33.52 -24.42
N ASP A 105 -26.15 34.72 -24.33
CA ASP A 105 -26.89 35.97 -24.56
C ASP A 105 -26.27 36.73 -25.75
N GLU A 106 -27.14 36.95 -26.74
CA GLU A 106 -26.92 37.61 -28.02
C GLU A 106 -26.69 39.13 -27.87
N ASP A 107 -25.81 39.68 -28.71
CA ASP A 107 -25.76 41.06 -29.23
C ASP A 107 -26.08 42.28 -28.33
N VAL A 108 -25.04 43.05 -27.96
CA VAL A 108 -25.14 44.53 -27.89
C VAL A 108 -23.90 45.19 -28.50
N SER A 109 -24.17 46.02 -29.50
CA SER A 109 -23.27 46.87 -30.27
C SER A 109 -22.98 48.23 -29.60
N GLY A 110 -21.85 48.86 -29.97
CA GLY A 110 -21.57 50.30 -29.77
C GLY A 110 -20.65 50.58 -28.57
N ASP A 111 -19.35 50.82 -28.76
CA ASP A 111 -18.71 52.10 -29.15
C ASP A 111 -18.39 52.99 -27.92
N GLU A 112 -17.17 53.56 -27.94
CA GLU A 112 -16.62 54.60 -27.02
C GLU A 112 -16.22 54.12 -25.60
N GLU A 113 -15.08 54.45 -24.98
CA GLU A 113 -13.92 55.29 -25.27
C GLU A 113 -12.79 54.89 -24.28
N VAL A 114 -11.55 55.14 -24.69
CA VAL A 114 -10.27 54.88 -24.02
C VAL A 114 -10.02 55.79 -22.80
N GLU A 115 -9.47 55.26 -21.71
CA GLU A 115 -8.55 56.02 -20.84
C GLU A 115 -7.39 55.14 -20.34
N ASP A 116 -6.20 55.46 -20.83
CA ASP A 116 -4.89 55.00 -20.38
C ASP A 116 -4.62 55.44 -18.93
N VAL A 117 -4.06 54.54 -18.12
CA VAL A 117 -3.29 54.91 -16.93
C VAL A 117 -1.99 54.13 -16.91
N GLU A 118 -0.96 54.71 -17.53
CA GLU A 118 0.44 54.40 -17.24
C GLU A 118 0.80 54.94 -15.85
N VAL A 119 1.42 54.11 -15.01
CA VAL A 119 2.27 54.60 -13.92
C VAL A 119 3.59 53.82 -13.98
N GLU A 120 4.58 54.47 -14.58
CA GLU A 120 5.99 54.10 -14.49
C GLU A 120 6.68 55.04 -13.48
N THR A 121 7.34 54.45 -12.48
CA THR A 121 8.53 55.01 -11.81
C THR A 121 9.39 53.87 -11.31
#